data_AF-A0A392VXJ6-F1
#
_entry.id   AF-A0A392VXJ6-F1
#
_cell.length_a   1.000
_cell.length_b   1.000
_cell.length_c   1.000
_cell.angle_alpha   90.00
_cell.angle_beta   90.00
_cell.angle_gamma   90.00
#
_symmetry.space_group_name_H-M   'P 1'
#
loop_
_entity.id
_entity.type
_entity.pdbx_description
1 polymer ?
#
loop_
_entity_poly.entity_id
_entity_poly.type
_entity_poly.pdbx_seq_one_letter_code
_entity_poly.pdbx_strand_id
1 'polypeptide(L)' 'MDFVGGLPRTVKGNEVIWMIVDRLTKSSHFIAIKT' A
#
# COMPACT_ATOMS: atom_id res chain seq x y z
N MET A 1 -7.01 10.89 -5.82
CA MET A 1 -5.83 10.20 -5.28
C MET A 1 -6.25 9.72 -3.91
N ASP A 2 -6.60 8.44 -3.82
CA ASP A 2 -7.09 7.84 -2.58
C ASP A 2 -5.98 6.93 -2.06
N PHE A 3 -5.53 7.18 -0.83
CA PHE A 3 -4.41 6.46 -0.22
C PHE A 3 -4.95 5.39 0.71
N VAL A 4 -4.78 4.13 0.33
CA VAL A 4 -5.22 3.00 1.14
C VAL A 4 -4.00 2.42 1.84
N GLY A 5 -3.87 2.71 3.13
CA GLY A 5 -2.89 2.11 4.03
C GLY A 5 -3.58 1.13 4.96
N GLY A 6 -3.55 -0.16 4.65
CA GLY A 6 -4.31 -1.14 5.44
C GLY A 6 -4.17 -2.60 5.05
N LEU A 7 -3.06 -3.02 4.45
CA LEU A 7 -2.82 -4.44 4.21
C LEU A 7 -2.41 -5.14 5.53
N PRO A 8 -2.80 -6.41 5.73
CA PRO A 8 -2.57 -7.12 6.97
C PRO A 8 -1.08 -7.19 7.26
N ARG A 9 -0.67 -6.60 8.39
CA ARG A 9 0.71 -6.65 8.89
C ARG A 9 1.08 -8.13 9.01
N THR A 10 2.06 -8.57 8.23
CA THR A 10 2.54 -9.95 8.35
C THR A 10 3.10 -10.16 9.76
N VAL A 11 2.85 -11.34 10.35
CA VAL A 11 3.23 -11.69 11.74
C VAL A 11 4.75 -11.57 11.98
N LYS A 12 5.55 -11.51 10.91
CA LYS A 12 7.01 -11.24 10.92
C LYS A 12 7.40 -9.75 11.00
N GLY A 13 6.44 -8.85 11.19
CA GLY A 13 6.66 -7.48 11.65
C GLY A 13 6.87 -6.41 10.59
N ASN A 14 7.13 -6.75 9.32
CA ASN A 14 7.92 -5.84 8.49
C ASN A 14 7.41 -5.58 7.06
N GLU A 15 6.11 -5.56 6.79
CA GLU A 15 5.62 -5.08 5.49
C GLU A 15 4.34 -4.26 5.67
N VAL A 16 4.49 -2.93 5.66
CA VAL A 16 3.35 -2.03 5.44
C VAL A 16 3.34 -1.72 3.95
N ILE A 17 2.35 -2.25 3.25
CA ILE A 17 2.14 -1.98 1.83
C ILE A 17 1.18 -0.80 1.72
N TRP A 18 1.68 0.31 1.20
CA TRP A 18 0.86 1.46 0.88
C TRP A 18 0.46 1.39 -0.59
N MET A 19 -0.83 1.55 -0.85
CA MET A 19 -1.38 1.53 -2.20
C MET A 19 -1.89 2.92 -2.56
N ILE A 20 -1.31 3.52 -3.60
CA ILE A 20 -1.80 4.77 -4.18
C ILE A 20 -2.73 4.39 -5.33
N VAL A 21 -4.03 4.63 -5.15
CA VAL A 21 -5.02 4.42 -6.20
C VAL A 21 -5.26 5.75 -6.91
N ASP A 22 -4.90 5.79 -8.18
CA ASP A 22 -5.31 6.87 -9.06
C ASP A 22 -6.52 6.46 -9.87
N ARG A 23 -7.68 7.02 -9.50
CA ARG A 23 -8.98 6.70 -10.11
C ARG A 23 -9.08 7.18 -11.57
N LEU A 24 -8.24 8.14 -11.98
CA LEU A 24 -8.22 8.71 -13.32
C LEU A 24 -7.47 7.82 -14.31
N THR A 25 -6.30 7.33 -13.93
CA THR A 25 -5.43 6.45 -14.73
C THR A 25 -5.69 4.97 -14.47
N LYS A 26 -6.63 4.64 -13.57
CA LYS A 26 -6.92 3.28 -13.08
C LYS A 26 -5.66 2.50 -12.70
N SER A 27 -4.64 3.21 -12.22
CA SER A 27 -3.34 2.64 -11.88
C SER A 27 -3.17 2.56 -10.38
N SER A 28 -2.53 1.48 -9.94
CA SER A 28 -2.22 1.21 -8.53
C SER A 28 -0.71 1.11 -8.37
N HIS A 29 -0.15 1.94 -7.51
CA HIS A 29 1.26 1.88 -7.15
C HIS A 29 1.41 1.31 -5.74
N PHE A 30 2.29 0.31 -5.59
CA PHE A 30 2.58 -0.34 -4.32
C PHE A 30 3.93 0.13 -3.78
N ILE A 31 3.92 0.61 -2.54
CA ILE A 31 5.14 0.99 -1.82
C ILE A 31 5.25 0.06 -0.62
N ALA A 32 6.22 -0.85 -0.67
CA ALA A 32 6.56 -1.70 0.46
C ALA A 32 7.51 -0.95 1.39
N ILE A 33 7.07 -0.68 2.61
CA ILE A 33 7.92 -0.13 3.66
C ILE A 33 8.28 -1.29 4.60
N LYS A 34 9.58 -1.57 4.69
CA LYS A 34 10.14 -2.45 5.71
C LYS A 34 10.46 -1.59 6.93
N THR A 35 9.78 -1.85 8.04
CA THR A 35 10.13 -1.26 9.34
C THR A 35 11.44 -1.85 9.87
#